data_AF-A0A5K1AVM3-F1
#
_entry.id   AF-A0A5K1AVM3-F1
#
_cell.length_a   1.000
_cell.length_b   1.000
_cell.length_c   1.000
_cell.angle_alpha   90.00
_cell.angle_beta   90.00
_cell.angle_gamma   90.00
#
_symmetry.space_group_name_H-M   'P 1'
#
loop_
_entity.id
_entity.type
_entity.pdbx_description
1 polymer ?
#
loop_
_entity_poly.entity_id
_entity_poly.type
_entity_poly.pdbx_seq_one_letter_code
_entity_poly.pdbx_strand_id
1 'polypeptide(L)'
;VTSLGSTLAIKLLSTSRIDDARFGVYSHRLDDMWLVGGASNTGGAVLRKLFTDKKLEELSEKIDPLKPSSLDYYPLTSVGERFPVADAKLEP
;
A
#
# COMPACT_ATOMS: atom_id res chain seq x y z
N VAL A 1 0.98 10.87 5.51
CA VAL A 1 1.84 9.78 6.04
C VAL A 1 1.59 8.50 5.27
N THR A 2 2.64 7.73 5.02
CA THR A 2 2.58 6.38 4.44
C THR A 2 3.07 5.39 5.49
N SER A 3 2.29 4.35 5.77
CA SER A 3 2.68 3.25 6.64
C SER A 3 3.01 2.04 5.80
N LEU A 4 4.28 1.66 5.79
CA LEU A 4 4.80 0.45 5.15
C LEU A 4 4.73 -0.72 6.16
N GLY A 5 3.50 -1.14 6.49
CA GLY A 5 3.25 -2.22 7.44
C GLY A 5 3.06 -3.57 6.76
N SER A 6 2.32 -4.48 7.42
CA SER A 6 1.85 -5.72 6.78
C SER A 6 1.06 -5.43 5.50
N THR A 7 0.33 -4.31 5.49
CA THR A 7 -0.34 -3.71 4.34
C THR A 7 0.21 -2.29 4.09
N LEU A 8 0.00 -1.76 2.88
CA LEU A 8 0.33 -0.39 2.50
C LEU A 8 -0.84 0.53 2.83
N ALA A 9 -0.69 1.39 3.84
CA ALA A 9 -1.71 2.39 4.18
C ALA A 9 -1.20 3.80 3.93
N ILE A 10 -2.04 4.64 3.33
CA ILE A 10 -1.76 6.06 3.13
C ILE A 10 -2.79 6.90 3.88
N LYS A 11 -2.32 8.04 4.40
CA LYS A 11 -3.17 9.10 4.96
C LYS A 11 -2.70 10.45 4.42
N LEU A 12 -3.62 11.22 3.87
CA LEU A 12 -3.39 12.53 3.29
C LEU A 12 -4.22 13.57 4.04
N LEU A 13 -3.61 14.71 4.37
CA LEU A 13 -4.35 15.85 4.91
C LEU A 13 -4.95 16.65 3.75
N SER A 14 -6.23 16.99 3.85
CA SER A 14 -7.01 17.63 2.80
C SER A 14 -7.93 18.71 3.38
N THR A 15 -8.13 19.82 2.66
CA THR A 15 -9.17 20.81 2.99
C THR A 15 -10.57 20.29 2.63
N SER A 16 -10.66 19.31 1.73
CA SER A 16 -11.91 18.70 1.29
C SER A 16 -12.09 17.32 1.90
N ARG A 17 -13.32 17.04 2.35
CA ARG A 17 -13.71 15.69 2.78
C ARG A 17 -13.80 14.78 1.56
N ILE A 18 -13.19 13.59 1.65
CA ILE A 18 -13.22 12.59 0.58
C ILE A 18 -13.62 11.24 1.20
N ASP A 19 -14.76 10.72 0.78
CA ASP A 19 -15.23 9.38 1.11
C ASP A 19 -15.65 8.69 -0.18
N ASP A 20 -15.21 7.45 -0.39
CA ASP A 20 -15.62 6.63 -1.53
C ASP A 20 -15.68 5.17 -1.10
N ALA A 21 -16.90 4.65 -0.95
CA ALA A 21 -17.15 3.28 -0.53
C ALA A 21 -16.60 2.24 -1.52
N ARG A 22 -16.50 2.58 -2.82
CA ARG A 22 -15.99 1.66 -3.85
C ARG A 22 -14.53 1.31 -3.60
N PHE A 23 -13.75 2.31 -3.18
CA PHE A 23 -12.33 2.16 -2.86
C PHE A 23 -12.07 1.99 -1.36
N GLY A 24 -13.12 2.01 -0.52
CA GLY A 24 -12.97 2.03 0.94
C GLY A 24 -12.15 3.23 1.45
N VAL A 25 -12.22 4.36 0.73
CA VAL A 25 -11.59 5.62 1.13
C VAL A 25 -12.50 6.32 2.12
N TYR A 26 -11.94 6.78 3.23
CA TYR A 26 -12.69 7.45 4.29
C TYR A 26 -11.92 8.63 4.87
N SER A 27 -12.65 9.62 5.37
CA SER A 27 -12.10 10.81 6.00
C SER A 27 -12.38 10.86 7.51
N HIS A 28 -11.36 11.17 8.30
CA HIS A 28 -11.53 11.63 9.68
C HIS A 28 -11.32 13.14 9.77
N ARG A 29 -12.11 13.83 10.58
CA ARG A 29 -11.87 15.24 10.88
C ARG A 29 -10.59 15.37 11.70
N LEU A 30 -9.71 16.29 11.32
CA LEU A 30 -8.52 16.67 12.08
C LEU A 30 -8.44 18.20 12.04
N ASP A 31 -8.73 18.83 13.17
CA ASP A 31 -8.91 20.28 13.29
C ASP A 31 -9.90 20.84 12.25
N ASP A 32 -9.46 21.81 11.44
CA ASP A 32 -10.23 22.40 10.34
C ASP A 32 -10.12 21.62 9.01
N MET A 33 -9.31 20.57 8.99
CA MET A 33 -9.01 19.75 7.81
C MET A 33 -9.59 18.32 7.93
N TRP A 34 -9.30 17.50 6.93
CA TRP A 34 -9.69 16.10 6.81
C TRP A 34 -8.48 15.23 6.59
N LEU A 35 -8.32 14.21 7.42
CA LEU A 35 -7.35 13.15 7.22
C LEU A 35 -8.00 12.03 6.40
N VAL A 36 -7.73 12.02 5.10
CA VAL A 36 -8.24 11.05 4.12
C VAL A 36 -7.35 9.82 4.12
N GLY A 37 -7.94 8.63 4.21
CA GLY A 37 -7.20 7.36 4.28
C GLY A 37 -7.62 6.34 3.22
N GLY A 38 -6.66 5.52 2.79
CA GLY A 38 -6.85 4.34 1.95
C GLY A 38 -5.77 3.30 2.24
N ALA A 39 -6.07 2.02 2.02
CA ALA A 39 -5.11 0.94 2.27
C ALA A 39 -5.21 -0.16 1.21
N SER A 40 -4.05 -0.54 0.66
CA SER A 40 -3.87 -1.65 -0.28
C SER A 40 -3.48 -2.92 0.45
N ASN A 41 -3.90 -4.07 -0.09
CA ASN A 41 -3.53 -5.39 0.39
C ASN A 41 -2.05 -5.75 0.09
N THR A 42 -1.36 -4.98 -0.75
CA THR A 42 0.10 -5.10 -0.90
C THR A 42 0.83 -4.67 0.37
N GLY A 43 2.09 -5.06 0.54
CA GLY A 43 2.93 -4.58 1.63
C GLY A 43 3.85 -5.65 2.22
N GLY A 44 4.23 -5.45 3.48
CA GLY A 44 5.19 -6.30 4.18
C GLY A 44 4.74 -7.75 4.35
N ALA A 45 3.44 -8.05 4.33
CA ALA A 45 2.95 -9.43 4.38
C ALA A 45 3.37 -10.23 3.14
N VAL A 46 3.41 -9.59 1.96
CA VAL A 46 3.90 -10.23 0.73
C VAL A 46 5.40 -10.48 0.83
N LEU A 47 6.15 -9.47 1.28
CA LEU A 47 7.59 -9.59 1.48
C LEU A 47 7.94 -10.72 2.47
N ARG A 48 7.22 -10.83 3.58
CA ARG A 48 7.43 -11.87 4.59
C ARG A 48 7.07 -13.29 4.14
N LYS A 49 6.19 -13.44 3.15
CA LYS A 49 5.95 -14.75 2.52
C LYS A 49 7.16 -15.23 1.70
N LEU A 50 7.94 -14.30 1.17
CA LEU A 50 9.04 -14.57 0.24
C LEU A 50 10.41 -14.55 0.92
N PHE A 51 10.57 -13.72 1.95
CA PHE A 51 11.85 -13.42 2.56
C PHE A 51 11.73 -13.32 4.09
N THR A 52 12.79 -13.68 4.80
CA THR A 52 12.96 -13.31 6.20
C THR A 52 13.39 -11.84 6.30
N ASP A 53 13.14 -11.20 7.44
CA ASP A 53 13.53 -9.79 7.66
C ASP A 53 15.05 -9.59 7.41
N LYS A 54 15.90 -10.52 7.90
CA LYS A 54 17.35 -10.52 7.60
C LYS A 54 17.66 -10.61 6.11
N LYS A 55 16.93 -11.46 5.37
CA LYS A 55 17.16 -11.62 3.93
C LYS A 55 16.74 -10.38 3.15
N LEU A 56 15.67 -9.70 3.58
CA LEU A 56 15.25 -8.43 2.99
C LEU A 56 16.33 -7.37 3.17
N GLU A 57 16.94 -7.24 4.35
CA GLU A 57 18.04 -6.31 4.60
C GLU A 57 19.23 -6.62 3.67
N GLU A 58 19.72 -7.87 3.66
CA GLU A 58 20.85 -8.30 2.83
C GLU A 58 20.65 -8.09 1.32
N LEU A 59 19.42 -8.28 0.84
CA LEU A 59 19.09 -8.09 -0.58
C LEU A 59 18.91 -6.61 -0.92
N SER A 60 18.35 -5.84 0.00
CA SER A 60 18.10 -4.40 -0.21
C SER A 60 19.40 -3.62 -0.38
N GLU A 61 20.48 -3.99 0.30
CA GLU A 61 21.82 -3.38 0.13
C GLU A 61 22.38 -3.53 -1.29
N LYS A 62 21.89 -4.50 -2.06
CA LYS A 62 22.36 -4.79 -3.43
C LYS A 62 21.52 -4.08 -4.49
N ILE A 63 20.45 -3.39 -4.10
CA ILE A 63 19.58 -2.68 -5.02
C ILE A 63 20.22 -1.32 -5.34
N ASP A 64 20.33 -1.01 -6.63
CA ASP A 64 20.55 0.36 -7.08
C ASP A 64 19.18 1.06 -7.22
N PRO A 65 18.80 1.97 -6.31
CA PRO A 65 17.48 2.61 -6.33
C PRO A 65 17.33 3.62 -7.47
N LEU A 66 18.42 4.03 -8.13
CA LEU A 66 18.38 4.95 -9.27
C LEU A 66 18.12 4.22 -10.59
N LYS A 67 18.24 2.89 -10.61
CA LYS A 67 17.95 2.07 -11.78
C LYS A 67 16.54 1.46 -11.68
N PRO A 68 15.61 1.85 -12.56
CA PRO A 68 14.26 1.27 -12.53
C PRO A 68 14.29 -0.23 -12.85
N SER A 69 13.46 -0.99 -12.13
CA SER A 69 13.20 -2.39 -12.44
C SER A 69 12.38 -2.49 -13.73
N SER A 70 12.66 -3.51 -14.56
CA SER A 70 11.83 -3.85 -15.73
C SER A 70 10.63 -4.73 -15.38
N LEU A 71 10.45 -5.05 -14.10
CA LEU A 71 9.38 -5.92 -13.61
C LEU A 71 8.15 -5.08 -13.24
N ASP A 72 6.99 -5.49 -13.75
CA ASP A 72 5.69 -4.87 -13.49
C ASP A 72 4.86 -5.81 -12.61
N TYR A 73 4.99 -5.66 -11.29
CA TYR A 73 4.34 -6.52 -10.31
C TYR A 73 3.22 -5.79 -9.58
N TYR A 74 2.15 -6.54 -9.27
CA TYR A 74 1.12 -6.13 -8.31
C TYR A 74 1.13 -7.07 -7.09
N PRO A 75 2.12 -6.96 -6.20
CA PRO A 75 2.38 -8.00 -5.20
C PRO A 75 1.23 -8.12 -4.20
N LEU A 76 0.53 -9.25 -4.20
CA LEU A 76 -0.53 -9.58 -3.25
C LEU A 76 -0.29 -10.93 -2.56
N THR A 77 -0.88 -11.09 -1.37
CA THR A 77 -0.80 -12.38 -0.66
C THR A 77 -1.92 -13.35 -1.05
N SER A 78 -3.00 -12.83 -1.62
CA SER A 78 -4.20 -13.55 -2.07
C SER A 78 -4.95 -12.66 -3.08
N VAL A 79 -5.90 -13.25 -3.82
CA VAL A 79 -6.76 -12.54 -4.76
C VAL A 79 -7.55 -11.41 -4.08
N GLY A 80 -7.64 -10.27 -4.78
CA GLY A 80 -8.53 -9.17 -4.48
C GLY A 80 -7.84 -7.93 -3.92
N GLU A 81 -8.28 -6.78 -4.39
CA GLU A 81 -7.86 -5.46 -3.95
C GLU A 81 -9.07 -4.54 -3.79
N ARG A 82 -9.00 -3.64 -2.81
CA ARG A 82 -10.01 -2.60 -2.62
C ARG A 82 -9.51 -1.21 -2.97
N PHE A 83 -8.24 -0.94 -2.69
CA PHE A 83 -7.58 0.33 -2.97
C PHE A 83 -6.15 0.06 -3.44
N PRO A 84 -5.62 0.78 -4.44
CA PRO A 84 -6.29 1.79 -5.25
C PRO A 84 -7.15 1.21 -6.39
N VAL A 85 -7.09 -0.10 -6.62
CA VAL A 85 -7.91 -0.79 -7.63
C VAL A 85 -9.06 -1.49 -6.93
N ALA A 86 -10.30 -1.09 -7.23
CA ALA A 86 -11.49 -1.72 -6.68
C ALA A 86 -11.85 -2.97 -7.49
N ASP A 87 -11.08 -4.04 -7.29
CA ASP A 87 -11.27 -5.31 -7.99
C ASP A 87 -11.09 -6.50 -7.03
N ALA A 88 -12.21 -7.12 -6.66
CA ALA A 88 -12.24 -8.30 -5.79
C ALA A 88 -11.61 -9.56 -6.41
N LYS A 89 -11.29 -9.53 -7.72
CA LYS A 89 -10.70 -10.64 -8.48
C LYS A 89 -9.28 -10.34 -8.97
N LEU A 90 -8.66 -9.24 -8.51
CA LEU A 90 -7.30 -8.91 -8.89
C LEU A 90 -6.36 -10.03 -8.42
N GLU A 91 -5.73 -10.72 -9.37
CA GLU A 91 -4.79 -11.80 -9.10
C GLU A 91 -3.43 -11.22 -8.62
N PRO A 92 -2.70 -11.92 -7.73
CA PRO A 92 -1.35 -11.56 -7.29
C PRO A 92 -0.26 -11.56 -8.38
#